data_AF-A0A6N2V248-F1
#
_entry.id   AF-A0A6N2V248-F1
#
_cell.length_a   1.000
_cell.length_b   1.000
_cell.length_c   1.000
_cell.angle_alpha   90.00
_cell.angle_beta   90.00
_cell.angle_gamma   90.00
#
_symmetry.space_group_name_H-M   'P 1'
#
loop_
_entity.id
_entity.type
_entity.pdbx_description
1 polymer ?
#
loop_
_entity_poly.entity_id
_entity_poly.type
_entity_poly.pdbx_seq_one_letter_code
_entity_poly.pdbx_strand_id
1 'polypeptide(L)'
;MIEPLFVGMYAALCGGVELASRHGANEVINVKTDDAVQKVMEITNGQGCDIVFETAGSPYTLAFTWKCVKTAGVIVNVGNASGEISFVFGELARKAVLKTIIKVTD
;
A
#
# COMPACT_ATOMS: atom_id res chain seq x y z
N MET A 1 18.07 11.43 16.44
CA MET A 1 18.35 10.66 15.21
C MET A 1 17.07 9.91 14.91
N ILE A 2 16.20 10.50 14.09
CA ILE A 2 14.91 9.89 13.73
C ILE A 2 15.22 9.05 12.51
N GLU A 3 15.45 7.76 12.69
CA GLU A 3 15.53 6.87 11.53
C GLU A 3 14.16 6.93 10.87
N PRO A 4 14.07 7.30 9.57
CA PRO A 4 12.78 7.27 8.90
C PRO A 4 12.33 5.82 8.93
N LEU A 5 11.26 5.56 9.66
CA LEU A 5 10.57 4.28 9.71
C LEU A 5 10.08 4.01 8.27
N PHE A 6 10.94 3.46 7.44
CA PHE A 6 10.62 3.07 6.08
C PHE A 6 9.80 1.79 6.20
N VAL A 7 8.56 1.92 6.65
CA VAL A 7 7.53 0.88 6.48
C VAL A 7 7.13 0.94 5.00
N GLY A 8 8.08 0.59 4.14
CA GLY A 8 7.81 0.27 2.76
C GLY A 8 6.97 -1.00 2.80
N MET A 9 5.64 -0.83 2.81
CA MET A 9 4.72 -1.94 2.65
C MET A 9 4.98 -2.55 1.27
N TYR A 10 5.90 -3.51 1.20
CA TYR A 10 5.92 -4.51 0.14
C TYR A 10 4.77 -5.46 0.46
N ALA A 11 3.56 -5.09 0.03
CA ALA A 11 2.45 -6.04 -0.05
C ALA A 11 2.81 -7.07 -1.13
N ALA A 12 3.64 -8.06 -0.79
CA ALA A 12 3.99 -9.14 -1.68
C ALA A 12 2.79 -10.09 -1.78
N LEU A 13 1.95 -9.87 -2.79
CA LEU A 13 0.86 -10.78 -3.11
C LEU A 13 1.42 -12.14 -3.54
N CYS A 14 1.45 -13.04 -2.58
CA CYS A 14 1.35 -14.50 -2.68
C CYS A 14 2.41 -15.28 -3.47
N GLY A 15 3.37 -14.63 -4.11
CA GLY A 15 4.58 -15.28 -4.67
C GLY A 15 5.89 -14.77 -4.07
N GLY A 16 5.84 -13.70 -3.28
CA GLY A 16 7.03 -12.93 -2.90
C GLY A 16 7.25 -12.75 -1.40
N VAL A 17 6.55 -13.49 -0.53
CA VAL A 17 6.70 -13.30 0.93
C VAL A 17 8.14 -13.55 1.36
N GLU A 18 8.69 -14.69 0.96
CA GLU A 18 10.07 -15.04 1.26
C GLU A 18 11.09 -14.15 0.52
N LEU A 19 10.75 -13.72 -0.70
CA LEU A 19 11.58 -12.79 -1.47
C LEU A 19 11.64 -11.42 -0.79
N ALA A 20 10.51 -10.89 -0.31
CA ALA A 20 10.42 -9.60 0.36
C ALA A 20 11.26 -9.59 1.64
N SER A 21 11.15 -10.63 2.47
CA SER A 21 11.99 -10.78 3.66
C SER A 21 13.48 -10.83 3.30
N ARG A 22 13.87 -11.57 2.25
CA ARG A 22 15.26 -11.62 1.76
C ARG A 22 15.78 -10.28 1.25
N HIS A 23 14.90 -9.39 0.81
CA HIS A 23 15.24 -8.06 0.33
C HIS A 23 15.08 -6.96 1.40
N GLY A 24 14.92 -7.33 2.68
CA GLY A 24 14.96 -6.40 3.80
C GLY A 24 13.60 -5.84 4.23
N ALA A 25 12.48 -6.45 3.83
CA ALA A 25 11.19 -6.10 4.39
C ALA A 25 11.15 -6.43 5.90
N ASN A 26 10.81 -5.43 6.72
CA ASN A 26 10.63 -5.63 8.16
C ASN A 26 9.41 -6.49 8.49
N GLU A 27 8.32 -6.27 7.75
CA GLU A 27 7.04 -6.94 7.95
C GLU A 27 6.50 -7.38 6.60
N VAL A 28 5.87 -8.56 6.57
CA VAL A 28 5.27 -9.11 5.35
C VAL A 28 3.88 -9.64 5.66
N ILE A 29 2.88 -9.17 4.91
CA ILE A 29 1.47 -9.52 5.11
C ILE A 29 0.97 -10.29 3.90
N ASN A 30 0.33 -11.45 4.14
CA ASN A 30 -0.27 -12.24 3.08
C ASN A 30 -1.75 -11.90 2.93
N VAL A 31 -2.07 -11.03 1.96
CA VAL A 31 -3.44 -10.56 1.70
C VAL A 31 -4.45 -11.66 1.31
N LYS A 32 -4.00 -12.91 1.01
CA LYS A 32 -4.92 -14.05 0.79
C LYS A 32 -5.43 -14.66 2.09
N THR A 33 -4.69 -14.49 3.18
CA THR A 33 -4.98 -15.14 4.47
C THR A 33 -5.22 -14.14 5.59
N ASP A 34 -4.72 -12.92 5.47
CA ASP A 34 -4.75 -11.89 6.49
C ASP A 34 -5.59 -10.68 6.05
N ASP A 35 -6.24 -10.03 7.01
CA ASP A 35 -6.75 -8.67 6.81
C ASP A 35 -5.58 -7.69 6.80
N ALA A 36 -5.18 -7.25 5.61
CA ALA A 36 -4.04 -6.39 5.46
C ALA A 36 -4.22 -4.99 6.06
N VAL A 37 -5.44 -4.46 6.07
CA VAL A 37 -5.70 -3.14 6.68
C VAL A 37 -5.51 -3.24 8.18
N GLN A 38 -6.10 -4.25 8.80
CA GLN A 38 -5.94 -4.47 10.23
C GLN A 38 -4.47 -4.65 10.61
N LYS A 39 -3.73 -5.49 9.88
CA LYS A 39 -2.31 -5.75 10.14
C LYS A 39 -1.45 -4.49 10.03
N VAL A 40 -1.67 -3.68 8.99
CA VAL A 40 -1.00 -2.38 8.85
C VAL A 40 -1.26 -1.50 10.06
N MET A 41 -2.51 -1.42 10.51
CA MET A 41 -2.84 -0.61 11.68
C MET A 41 -2.17 -1.13 12.95
N GLU A 42 -2.14 -2.44 13.17
CA GLU A 42 -1.45 -3.05 14.31
C GLU A 42 0.04 -2.68 14.31
N ILE A 43 0.73 -2.87 13.19
CA ILE A 43 2.18 -2.61 13.03
C ILE A 43 2.50 -1.11 13.16
N THR A 44 1.61 -0.24 12.70
CA THR A 44 1.82 1.21 12.67
C THR A 44 1.17 1.93 13.85
N ASN A 45 0.80 1.22 14.91
CA ASN A 45 0.15 1.78 16.11
C ASN A 45 -1.09 2.64 15.77
N GLY A 46 -1.89 2.18 14.81
CA GLY A 46 -3.12 2.81 14.35
C GLY A 46 -2.91 4.04 13.46
N GLN A 47 -1.69 4.42 13.11
CA GLN A 47 -1.43 5.62 12.31
C GLN A 47 -1.58 5.37 10.81
N GLY A 48 -1.21 4.17 10.33
CA GLY A 48 -1.02 3.88 8.91
C GLY A 48 0.38 4.27 8.41
N CYS A 49 0.68 3.91 7.17
CA CYS A 49 1.97 4.15 6.55
C CYS A 49 2.12 5.59 6.05
N ASP A 50 3.33 6.15 6.14
CA ASP A 50 3.69 7.42 5.50
C ASP A 50 3.47 7.39 3.98
N ILE A 51 3.92 6.30 3.35
CA ILE A 51 3.83 6.08 1.91
C ILE A 51 3.33 4.66 1.66
N VAL A 52 2.35 4.52 0.77
CA VAL A 52 1.84 3.22 0.29
C VAL A 52 2.17 3.07 -1.18
N PHE A 53 2.94 2.05 -1.55
CA PHE A 53 3.19 1.71 -2.96
C PHE A 53 2.21 0.61 -3.40
N GLU A 54 1.41 0.88 -4.42
CA GLU A 54 0.61 -0.13 -5.12
C GLU A 54 1.38 -0.54 -6.38
N THR A 55 1.73 -1.82 -6.48
CA THR A 55 2.52 -2.34 -7.60
C THR A 55 1.88 -3.58 -8.25
N ALA A 56 0.82 -4.13 -7.65
CA ALA A 56 0.22 -5.35 -8.14
C ALA A 56 -0.73 -5.10 -9.31
N GLY A 57 -1.26 -3.88 -9.45
CA GLY A 57 -2.20 -3.55 -10.52
C GLY A 57 -3.50 -4.33 -10.41
N SER A 58 -3.94 -4.64 -9.19
CA SER A 58 -5.23 -5.28 -8.96
C SER A 58 -6.24 -4.26 -8.42
N PRO A 59 -7.50 -4.25 -8.92
CA PRO A 59 -8.58 -3.46 -8.34
C PRO A 59 -8.75 -3.71 -6.84
N TYR A 60 -8.58 -4.97 -6.41
CA TYR A 60 -8.70 -5.37 -5.01
C TYR A 60 -7.66 -4.68 -4.13
N THR A 61 -6.39 -4.67 -4.56
CA THR A 61 -5.29 -4.10 -3.78
C THR A 61 -5.35 -2.59 -3.74
N LEU A 62 -5.65 -1.96 -4.88
CA LEU A 62 -5.76 -0.51 -4.95
C LEU A 62 -6.90 0.01 -4.06
N ALA A 63 -8.02 -0.70 -3.99
CA ALA A 63 -9.22 -0.29 -3.24
C ALA A 63 -9.01 -0.11 -1.72
N PHE A 64 -8.02 -0.76 -1.09
CA PHE A 64 -7.75 -0.61 0.34
C PHE A 64 -6.52 0.23 0.68
N THR A 65 -5.75 0.71 -0.31
CA THR A 65 -4.54 1.52 -0.08
C THR A 65 -4.80 2.78 0.78
N TRP A 66 -5.93 3.46 0.55
CA TRP A 66 -6.32 4.66 1.29
C TRP A 66 -6.63 4.38 2.78
N LYS A 67 -6.96 3.14 3.12
CA LYS A 67 -7.11 2.71 4.50
C LYS A 67 -5.75 2.54 5.16
N CYS A 68 -4.77 1.99 4.43
CA CYS A 68 -3.42 1.72 4.95
C CYS A 68 -2.52 2.96 5.06
N VAL A 69 -2.78 4.03 4.31
CA VAL A 69 -1.99 5.28 4.41
C VAL A 69 -2.43 6.11 5.61
N LYS A 70 -1.50 6.85 6.24
CA LYS A 70 -1.82 7.82 7.29
C LYS A 70 -2.40 9.13 6.74
N THR A 71 -2.94 9.97 7.62
CA THR A 71 -3.33 11.35 7.27
C THR A 71 -2.10 12.16 6.84
N ALA A 72 -2.26 12.95 5.78
CA ALA A 72 -1.19 13.64 5.05
C ALA A 72 -0.12 12.71 4.42
N GLY A 73 -0.42 11.42 4.25
CA GLY A 73 0.46 10.48 3.57
C GLY A 73 0.30 10.47 2.05
N VAL A 74 1.08 9.60 1.39
CA VAL A 74 1.10 9.49 -0.07
C VAL A 74 0.84 8.05 -0.50
N ILE A 75 -0.04 7.87 -1.48
CA ILE A 75 -0.22 6.60 -2.18
C ILE A 75 0.45 6.75 -3.55
N VAL A 76 1.39 5.86 -3.87
CA VAL A 76 2.06 5.80 -5.16
C VAL A 76 1.54 4.57 -5.91
N ASN A 77 0.65 4.80 -6.86
CA ASN A 77 0.14 3.75 -7.73
C ASN A 77 1.06 3.56 -8.94
N VAL A 78 1.76 2.45 -9.00
CA VAL A 78 2.61 2.03 -10.12
C VAL A 78 1.91 0.94 -10.95
N GLY A 79 1.06 0.14 -10.31
CA GLY A 79 0.30 -0.92 -10.97
C GLY A 79 -0.73 -0.37 -11.96
N ASN A 80 -0.91 -1.10 -13.07
CA ASN A 80 -1.96 -0.81 -14.04
C ASN A 80 -3.21 -1.64 -13.73
N ALA A 81 -3.97 -1.21 -12.72
CA ALA A 81 -5.25 -1.83 -12.40
C ALA A 81 -6.32 -1.43 -13.42
N SER A 82 -6.96 -2.43 -14.02
CA SER A 82 -8.06 -2.24 -14.97
C SER A 82 -9.42 -2.57 -14.34
N GLY A 83 -10.47 -1.92 -14.83
CA GLY A 83 -11.83 -2.08 -14.30
C GLY A 83 -12.20 -1.04 -13.24
N GLU A 84 -13.37 -1.20 -12.64
CA GLU A 84 -13.87 -0.29 -11.61
C GLU A 84 -13.16 -0.52 -10.27
N ILE A 85 -12.73 0.58 -9.65
CA ILE A 85 -12.04 0.57 -8.37
C ILE A 85 -12.83 1.48 -7.44
N SER A 86 -13.38 0.90 -6.37
CA SER A 86 -14.20 1.64 -5.43
C SER A 86 -13.35 2.25 -4.33
N PHE A 87 -13.49 3.56 -4.15
CA PHE A 87 -12.95 4.30 -3.02
C PHE A 87 -13.94 5.38 -2.60
N VAL A 88 -13.94 5.70 -1.31
CA VAL A 88 -14.73 6.83 -0.81
C VAL A 88 -13.93 8.10 -1.05
N PHE A 89 -14.18 8.75 -2.19
CA PHE A 89 -13.37 9.88 -2.67
C PHE A 89 -13.15 10.98 -1.61
N GLY A 90 -14.19 11.35 -0.86
CA GLY A 90 -14.07 12.36 0.19
C GLY A 90 -13.13 11.96 1.34
N GLU A 91 -12.96 10.66 1.61
CA GLU A 91 -12.00 10.15 2.59
C GLU A 91 -10.58 10.13 2.05
N LEU A 92 -10.43 9.69 0.80
CA LEU A 92 -9.13 9.71 0.13
C LEU A 92 -8.62 11.16 0.03
N ALA A 93 -9.43 12.07 -0.53
CA ALA A 93 -9.05 13.44 -0.79
C ALA A 93 -8.68 14.24 0.47
N ARG A 94 -9.32 13.94 1.62
CA ARG A 94 -8.97 14.60 2.90
C ARG A 94 -7.72 14.00 3.55
N LYS A 95 -7.40 12.73 3.25
CA LYS A 95 -6.42 11.94 3.99
C LYS A 95 -5.07 11.91 3.30
N ALA A 96 -5.00 11.73 1.99
CA ALA A 96 -3.75 11.45 1.31
C ALA A 96 -3.74 11.94 -0.14
N VAL A 97 -2.51 12.07 -0.68
CA VAL A 97 -2.30 12.31 -2.11
C VAL A 97 -2.16 10.96 -2.82
N LEU A 98 -2.97 10.71 -3.84
CA LEU A 98 -2.78 9.60 -4.76
C LEU A 98 -1.98 10.07 -5.98
N LYS A 99 -0.76 9.55 -6.13
CA LYS A 99 0.12 9.79 -7.27
C LYS A 99 0.20 8.53 -8.12
N THR A 100 -0.21 8.63 -9.37
CA THR A 100 -0.12 7.53 -10.33
C THR A 100 1.10 7.69 -11.22
N ILE A 101 1.89 6.64 -11.37
CA ILE A 101 3.07 6.56 -12.24
C ILE A 101 2.83 5.41 -13.21
N ILE A 102 2.26 5.71 -14.37
CA ILE A 102 2.07 4.76 -15.45
C ILE A 102 3.16 4.97 -16.48
N LYS A 103 3.95 3.93 -16.75
CA LYS A 103 4.88 3.93 -17.87
C LYS A 103 4.07 3.72 -19.14
N VAL A 104 3.89 4.78 -19.92
CA VAL A 104 3.39 4.66 -21.30
C VAL A 104 4.58 4.20 -22.14
N THR A 105 4.50 3.00 -22.70
CA THR A 105 5.40 2.54 -23.76
C THR A 105 4.72 2.83 -25.09
N ASP A 106 5.45 3.50 -25.98
CA ASP A 106 5.07 3.71 -27.38
C ASP A 106 4.99 2.40 -28.17
#